data_AF-A0A9D3TEF7-F1
#
_entry.id   AF-A0A9D3TEF7-F1
#
_cell.length_a   1.000
_cell.length_b   1.000
_cell.length_c   1.000
_cell.angle_alpha   90.00
_cell.angle_beta   90.00
_cell.angle_gamma   90.00
#
_symmetry.space_group_name_H-M   'P 1'
#
loop_
_entity.id
_entity.type
_entity.pdbx_description
1 polymer ?
#
loop_
_entity_poly.entity_id
_entity_poly.type
_entity_poly.pdbx_seq_one_letter_code
_entity_poly.pdbx_strand_id
1 'polypeptide(L)'
;MKRSSQGEQNSSSKHHQVQKSSSPMAQIAKELLTLDAEAVLTLKNGINFKKNPEDGKCYIIYKDEEGVRACKNQCKHQGGLFIKDIEDIDGRTVRCTKHNWKLNVSNMQYVNPPQSFMQDELVVVWNDGSLQLMELNPPDPWLADPKVQEDLEPGEVTVGFQLFSSDSQ
;
A
#
# COMPACT_ATOMS: atom_id res chain seq x y z
N MET A 1 67.50 -29.32 -43.47
CA MET A 1 66.40 -29.53 -44.44
C MET A 1 65.17 -29.98 -43.67
N LYS A 2 64.09 -29.17 -43.70
CA LYS A 2 62.64 -29.43 -43.44
C LYS A 2 62.26 -30.09 -42.09
N ARG A 3 61.22 -29.71 -41.33
CA ARG A 3 60.15 -28.68 -41.29
C ARG A 3 59.46 -28.89 -39.92
N SER A 4 59.11 -27.82 -39.16
CA SER A 4 57.72 -27.38 -38.80
C SER A 4 56.90 -28.39 -37.96
N SER A 5 56.12 -28.09 -36.92
CA SER A 5 55.67 -26.84 -36.23
C SER A 5 54.63 -27.24 -35.16
N GLN A 6 54.22 -26.27 -34.31
CA GLN A 6 53.06 -26.24 -33.37
C GLN A 6 53.30 -26.90 -31.99
N GLY A 7 53.03 -26.29 -30.83
CA GLY A 7 52.44 -25.00 -30.47
C GLY A 7 51.07 -25.16 -29.80
N GLU A 8 51.02 -25.16 -28.45
CA GLU A 8 49.81 -25.00 -27.60
C GLU A 8 50.31 -24.70 -26.17
N GLN A 9 50.49 -23.44 -25.78
CA GLN A 9 49.54 -22.50 -25.17
C GLN A 9 48.93 -22.93 -23.82
N ASN A 10 49.36 -22.18 -22.82
CA ASN A 10 49.03 -22.15 -21.41
C ASN A 10 47.74 -21.32 -21.20
N SER A 11 46.78 -21.77 -20.39
CA SER A 11 46.00 -20.94 -19.45
C SER A 11 44.75 -21.66 -18.95
N SER A 12 44.65 -21.82 -17.63
CA SER A 12 43.36 -22.02 -16.96
C SER A 12 43.31 -21.04 -15.79
N SER A 13 42.80 -19.85 -16.09
CA SER A 13 42.40 -18.86 -15.10
C SER A 13 41.22 -19.42 -14.31
N LYS A 14 41.43 -19.65 -13.01
CA LYS A 14 40.35 -19.94 -12.07
C LYS A 14 39.50 -18.67 -11.92
N HIS A 15 38.26 -18.75 -12.41
CA HIS A 15 37.23 -17.74 -12.22
C HIS A 15 37.06 -17.42 -10.73
N HIS A 16 37.33 -16.17 -10.36
CA HIS A 16 36.85 -15.58 -9.12
C HIS A 16 35.32 -15.48 -9.19
N GLN A 17 34.65 -16.17 -8.28
CA GLN A 17 33.22 -16.06 -8.07
C GLN A 17 32.95 -14.73 -7.35
N VAL A 18 32.48 -13.73 -8.09
CA VAL A 18 31.98 -12.47 -7.52
C VAL A 18 30.69 -12.79 -6.78
N GLN A 19 30.76 -12.76 -5.44
CA GLN A 19 29.57 -12.76 -4.59
C GLN A 19 28.80 -11.47 -4.88
N LYS A 20 27.66 -11.59 -5.58
CA LYS A 20 26.69 -10.49 -5.69
C LYS A 20 26.05 -10.31 -4.32
N SER A 21 26.40 -9.23 -3.65
CA SER A 21 25.66 -8.73 -2.50
C SER A 21 24.24 -8.35 -2.95
N SER A 22 23.24 -8.98 -2.34
CA SER A 22 21.83 -8.60 -2.51
C SER A 22 21.61 -7.25 -1.85
N SER A 23 21.35 -6.22 -2.65
CA SER A 23 20.90 -4.91 -2.17
C SER A 23 19.55 -5.06 -1.44
N PRO A 24 19.34 -4.42 -0.28
CA PRO A 24 18.01 -4.38 0.33
C PRO A 24 17.05 -3.64 -0.63
N MET A 25 15.94 -4.30 -0.98
CA MET A 25 14.89 -3.73 -1.83
C MET A 25 14.25 -2.54 -1.11
N ALA A 26 14.44 -1.33 -1.65
CA ALA A 26 13.90 -0.10 -1.07
C ALA A 26 12.37 -0.12 -1.13
N GLN A 27 11.70 0.17 0.00
CA GLN A 27 10.26 0.45 0.01
C GLN A 27 9.97 1.61 -0.95
N ILE A 28 8.99 1.44 -1.83
CA ILE A 28 8.58 2.52 -2.73
C ILE A 28 7.48 3.29 -2.02
N ALA A 29 7.81 4.49 -1.54
CA ALA A 29 6.83 5.44 -1.05
C ALA A 29 6.31 6.27 -2.23
N LYS A 30 4.99 6.31 -2.40
CA LYS A 30 4.33 7.15 -3.39
C LYS A 30 3.70 8.34 -2.70
N GLU A 31 4.10 9.54 -3.11
CA GLU A 31 3.41 10.77 -2.72
C GLU A 31 2.01 10.80 -3.35
N LEU A 32 1.01 11.13 -2.54
CA LEU A 32 -0.40 11.15 -2.91
C LEU A 32 -1.02 12.54 -2.86
N LEU A 33 -0.57 13.38 -1.92
CA LEU A 33 -1.05 14.74 -1.73
C LEU A 33 -0.01 15.53 -0.94
N THR A 34 0.30 16.74 -1.39
CA THR A 34 1.07 17.72 -0.62
C THR A 34 0.16 18.90 -0.27
N LEU A 35 0.18 19.31 1.00
CA LEU A 35 -0.43 20.53 1.51
C LEU A 35 0.68 21.49 1.92
N ASP A 36 0.67 22.70 1.37
CA ASP A 36 1.56 23.76 1.83
C ASP A 36 1.19 24.24 3.26
N ALA A 37 2.06 25.08 3.83
CA ALA A 37 1.89 25.57 5.19
C ALA A 37 0.56 26.33 5.39
N GLU A 38 0.11 27.10 4.39
CA GLU A 38 -1.16 27.83 4.47
C GLU A 38 -2.34 26.85 4.50
N ALA A 39 -2.36 25.87 3.60
CA ALA A 39 -3.37 24.83 3.53
C ALA A 39 -3.42 23.99 4.82
N VAL A 40 -2.27 23.71 5.43
CA VAL A 40 -2.18 23.04 6.73
C VAL A 40 -2.80 23.87 7.84
N LEU A 41 -2.55 25.19 7.87
CA LEU A 41 -3.15 26.09 8.87
C LEU A 41 -4.68 26.14 8.77
N THR A 42 -5.24 25.91 7.57
CA THR A 42 -6.70 25.81 7.39
C THR A 42 -7.32 24.50 7.86
N LEU A 43 -6.52 23.49 8.25
CA LEU A 43 -7.05 22.22 8.76
C LEU A 43 -7.72 22.43 10.12
N LYS A 44 -9.02 22.16 10.15
CA LYS A 44 -9.84 22.21 11.36
C LYS A 44 -9.55 21.00 12.23
N ASN A 45 -9.74 21.11 13.54
CA ASN A 45 -9.82 19.92 14.38
C ASN A 45 -11.02 19.07 13.93
N GLY A 46 -10.83 17.75 13.90
CA GLY A 46 -11.75 16.75 13.35
C GLY A 46 -11.45 16.41 11.89
N ILE A 47 -12.51 16.01 11.17
CA ILE A 47 -12.45 15.50 9.80
C ILE A 47 -12.33 16.63 8.76
N ASN A 48 -11.30 16.53 7.91
CA ASN A 48 -11.06 17.39 6.75
C ASN A 48 -11.01 16.53 5.47
N PHE A 49 -11.73 16.93 4.43
CA PHE A 49 -11.62 16.31 3.11
C PHE A 49 -10.76 17.19 2.22
N LYS A 50 -9.70 16.63 1.63
CA LYS A 50 -8.81 17.33 0.71
C LYS A 50 -8.69 16.56 -0.59
N LYS A 51 -8.80 17.27 -1.71
CA LYS A 51 -8.63 16.69 -3.04
C LYS A 51 -7.25 17.04 -3.56
N ASN A 52 -6.58 16.07 -4.17
CA ASN A 52 -5.40 16.36 -4.96
C ASN A 52 -5.87 17.02 -6.29
N PRO A 53 -5.39 18.23 -6.61
CA PRO A 53 -5.77 18.92 -7.84
C PRO A 53 -5.29 18.22 -9.12
N GLU A 54 -4.23 17.40 -9.04
CA GLU A 54 -3.62 16.73 -10.19
C GLU A 54 -4.43 15.52 -10.67
N ASP A 55 -4.84 14.65 -9.75
CA ASP A 55 -5.54 13.39 -10.07
C ASP A 55 -7.02 13.36 -9.63
N GLY A 56 -7.48 14.42 -8.95
CA GLY A 56 -8.86 14.55 -8.47
C GLY A 56 -9.22 13.63 -7.30
N LYS A 57 -8.29 12.81 -6.80
CA LYS A 57 -8.57 11.88 -5.69
C LYS A 57 -8.75 12.64 -4.39
N CYS A 58 -9.65 12.12 -3.57
CA CYS A 58 -10.00 12.71 -2.28
C CYS A 58 -9.38 11.90 -1.15
N TYR A 59 -8.91 12.61 -0.12
CA TYR A 59 -8.27 12.08 1.06
C TYR A 59 -9.00 12.62 2.29
N ILE A 60 -9.03 11.80 3.33
CA ILE A 60 -9.56 12.16 4.64
C ILE A 60 -8.37 12.43 5.53
N ILE A 61 -8.32 13.62 6.13
CA ILE A 61 -7.32 14.02 7.10
C ILE A 61 -8.06 14.29 8.41
N TYR A 62 -7.75 13.49 9.43
CA TYR A 62 -8.24 13.66 10.78
C TYR A 62 -7.16 14.35 11.61
N LYS A 63 -7.53 15.44 12.28
CA LYS A 63 -6.64 16.21 13.14
C LYS A 63 -7.24 16.33 14.54
N ASP A 64 -6.48 15.99 15.56
CA ASP A 64 -6.86 16.18 16.96
C ASP A 64 -5.66 16.70 17.77
N GLU A 65 -5.74 16.59 19.09
CA GLU A 65 -4.67 16.99 20.00
C GLU A 65 -3.47 16.02 19.98
N GLU A 66 -3.68 14.76 19.57
CA GLU A 66 -2.63 13.74 19.48
C GLU A 66 -1.83 13.84 18.18
N GLY A 67 -2.45 14.36 17.12
CA GLY A 67 -1.75 14.69 15.88
C GLY A 67 -2.63 14.65 14.65
N VAL A 68 -2.04 14.18 13.54
CA VAL A 68 -2.73 14.06 12.24
C VAL A 68 -2.65 12.63 11.74
N ARG A 69 -3.80 12.10 11.35
CA ARG A 69 -3.96 10.81 10.67
C ARG A 69 -4.63 11.02 9.33
N ALA A 70 -4.37 10.14 8.37
CA ALA A 70 -4.95 10.28 7.05
C ALA A 70 -5.23 8.93 6.38
N CYS A 71 -6.22 8.91 5.50
CA CYS A 71 -6.51 7.77 4.64
C CYS A 71 -7.07 8.24 3.29
N LYS A 72 -7.10 7.34 2.31
CA LYS A 72 -7.83 7.57 1.05
C LYS A 72 -9.32 7.66 1.34
N ASN A 73 -10.02 8.60 0.69
CA ASN A 73 -11.48 8.68 0.76
C ASN A 73 -12.14 7.62 -0.15
N GLN A 74 -11.82 6.35 0.11
CA GLN A 74 -12.38 5.22 -0.63
C GLN A 74 -12.61 4.08 0.36
N CYS A 75 -13.89 3.74 0.56
CA CYS A 75 -14.31 2.68 1.43
C CYS A 75 -13.80 1.34 0.90
N LYS A 76 -13.02 0.62 1.71
CA LYS A 76 -12.49 -0.71 1.40
C LYS A 76 -13.55 -1.77 1.10
N HIS A 77 -14.80 -1.57 1.50
CA HIS A 77 -15.87 -2.53 1.21
C HIS A 77 -16.09 -2.72 -0.30
N GLN A 78 -16.53 -1.67 -1.02
CA GLN A 78 -16.77 -1.72 -2.48
C GLN A 78 -16.47 -0.37 -3.16
N GLY A 79 -15.48 0.35 -2.64
CA GLY A 79 -14.96 1.58 -3.22
C GLY A 79 -15.92 2.78 -3.18
N GLY A 80 -16.90 2.78 -2.29
CA GLY A 80 -17.76 3.97 -2.07
C GLY A 80 -16.97 5.13 -1.46
N LEU A 81 -17.42 6.37 -1.66
CA LEU A 81 -16.81 7.53 -0.99
C LEU A 81 -17.39 7.67 0.42
N PHE A 82 -16.63 8.26 1.32
CA PHE A 82 -17.11 8.66 2.62
C PHE A 82 -17.53 10.14 2.63
N ILE A 83 -18.55 10.42 3.44
CA ILE A 83 -19.01 11.75 3.82
C ILE A 83 -19.05 11.85 5.35
N LYS A 84 -19.09 13.06 5.90
CA LYS A 84 -19.35 13.23 7.34
C LYS A 84 -20.66 12.55 7.70
N ASP A 85 -20.65 11.78 8.78
CA ASP A 85 -21.88 11.22 9.29
C ASP A 85 -22.62 12.29 10.11
N ILE A 86 -23.91 12.47 9.85
CA ILE A 86 -24.72 13.49 10.54
C ILE A 86 -25.15 13.04 11.93
N GLU A 87 -25.12 11.73 12.16
CA GLU A 87 -25.42 11.09 13.44
C GLU A 87 -24.19 11.07 14.36
N ASP A 88 -23.06 11.52 13.86
CA ASP A 88 -21.79 11.51 14.58
C ASP A 88 -21.72 12.65 15.60
N ILE A 89 -21.77 12.27 16.87
CA ILE A 89 -21.70 13.22 17.99
C ILE A 89 -20.24 13.57 18.31
N ASP A 90 -19.30 12.65 18.08
CA ASP A 90 -17.90 12.81 18.49
C ASP A 90 -17.01 13.45 17.41
N GLY A 91 -17.51 13.56 16.18
CA GLY A 91 -16.84 14.22 15.05
C GLY A 91 -15.71 13.38 14.44
N ARG A 92 -15.68 12.07 14.70
CA ARG A 92 -14.63 11.12 14.29
C ARG A 92 -15.14 10.06 13.34
N THR A 93 -16.43 10.10 12.98
CA THR A 93 -17.06 9.07 12.16
C THR A 93 -17.46 9.60 10.78
N VAL A 94 -17.08 8.84 9.75
CA VAL A 94 -17.54 9.07 8.38
C VAL A 94 -18.39 7.90 7.90
N ARG A 95 -19.41 8.21 7.08
CA ARG A 95 -20.34 7.23 6.52
C ARG A 95 -20.10 7.05 5.03
N CYS A 96 -20.01 5.81 4.58
CA CYS A 96 -19.89 5.45 3.18
C CYS A 96 -21.22 5.71 2.45
N THR A 97 -21.16 6.35 1.29
CA THR A 97 -22.35 6.72 0.51
C THR A 97 -23.05 5.55 -0.18
N LYS A 98 -22.37 4.40 -0.32
CA LYS A 98 -22.95 3.21 -0.99
C LYS A 98 -23.77 2.34 -0.05
N HIS A 99 -23.16 1.89 1.05
CA HIS A 99 -23.75 0.87 1.93
C HIS A 99 -23.84 1.33 3.38
N ASN A 100 -23.64 2.62 3.65
CA ASN A 100 -23.71 3.21 5.00
C ASN A 100 -22.72 2.65 6.02
N TRP A 101 -21.66 1.97 5.56
CA TRP A 101 -20.57 1.54 6.43
C TRP A 101 -19.94 2.75 7.11
N LYS A 102 -19.73 2.65 8.42
CA LYS A 102 -19.17 3.73 9.23
C LYS A 102 -17.72 3.43 9.59
N LEU A 103 -16.85 4.40 9.35
CA LEU A 103 -15.43 4.35 9.65
C LEU A 103 -15.11 5.40 10.72
N ASN A 104 -14.52 4.98 11.83
CA ASN A 104 -13.90 5.87 12.79
C ASN A 104 -12.50 6.25 12.27
N VAL A 105 -12.28 7.53 11.99
CA VAL A 105 -11.04 8.02 11.38
C VAL A 105 -9.93 8.31 12.39
N SER A 106 -10.23 8.28 13.70
CA SER A 106 -9.21 8.44 14.74
C SER A 106 -8.40 7.16 14.96
N ASN A 107 -8.94 6.00 14.58
CA ASN A 107 -8.30 4.69 14.72
C ASN A 107 -8.37 3.82 13.46
N MET A 108 -8.92 4.34 12.36
CA MET A 108 -9.12 3.64 11.09
C MET A 108 -9.96 2.36 11.16
N GLN A 109 -10.77 2.21 12.21
CA GLN A 109 -11.61 1.04 12.42
C GLN A 109 -13.03 1.27 11.90
N TYR A 110 -13.55 0.29 11.18
CA TYR A 110 -14.96 0.26 10.85
C TYR A 110 -15.80 -0.12 12.08
N VAL A 111 -16.72 0.77 12.45
CA VAL A 111 -17.59 0.63 13.63
C VAL A 111 -18.98 0.11 13.27
N ASN A 112 -19.34 0.16 11.99
CA ASN A 112 -20.57 -0.43 11.47
C ASN A 112 -20.33 -0.96 10.05
N PRO A 113 -20.31 -2.29 9.84
CA PRO A 113 -20.42 -3.33 10.87
C PRO A 113 -19.18 -3.37 11.79
N PRO A 114 -19.34 -3.67 13.09
CA PRO A 114 -18.21 -3.78 14.02
C PRO A 114 -17.35 -5.01 13.70
N GLN A 115 -16.11 -5.02 14.19
CA GLN A 115 -15.14 -6.12 13.98
C GLN A 115 -14.84 -6.43 12.51
N SER A 116 -15.04 -5.45 11.63
CA SER A 116 -14.62 -5.52 10.23
C SER A 116 -13.12 -5.29 10.09
N PHE A 117 -12.62 -5.32 8.85
CA PHE A 117 -11.26 -4.91 8.51
C PHE A 117 -10.98 -3.44 8.86
N MET A 118 -9.70 -3.05 8.89
CA MET A 118 -9.28 -1.66 9.07
C MET A 118 -9.05 -0.95 7.74
N GLN A 119 -9.27 0.36 7.72
CA GLN A 119 -8.87 1.22 6.60
C GLN A 119 -7.35 1.37 6.57
N ASP A 120 -6.77 1.44 5.37
CA ASP A 120 -5.33 1.68 5.24
C ASP A 120 -5.00 3.12 5.63
N GLU A 121 -4.13 3.26 6.62
CA GLU A 121 -3.60 4.55 7.07
C GLU A 121 -2.45 4.98 6.15
N LEU A 122 -2.47 6.25 5.75
CA LEU A 122 -1.40 6.87 4.98
C LEU A 122 -0.33 7.40 5.92
N VAL A 123 0.92 7.37 5.46
CA VAL A 123 2.03 7.99 6.17
C VAL A 123 1.94 9.50 6.01
N VAL A 124 1.99 10.21 7.14
CA VAL A 124 1.99 11.68 7.18
C VAL A 124 3.42 12.16 7.43
N VAL A 125 3.99 12.91 6.49
CA VAL A 125 5.34 13.47 6.60
C VAL A 125 5.25 14.99 6.71
N TRP A 126 5.95 15.55 7.69
CA TRP A 126 6.01 16.99 7.94
C TRP A 126 7.33 17.57 7.45
N ASN A 127 7.26 18.61 6.62
CA ASN A 127 8.45 19.29 6.08
C ASN A 127 8.23 20.80 6.13
N ASP A 128 8.97 21.53 6.97
CA ASP A 128 8.95 23.00 7.05
C ASP A 128 7.53 23.62 7.08
N GLY A 129 6.62 23.00 7.84
CA GLY A 129 5.22 23.44 7.97
C GLY A 129 4.27 22.91 6.89
N SER A 130 4.79 22.32 5.82
CA SER A 130 4.00 21.55 4.84
C SER A 130 3.72 20.12 5.34
N LEU A 131 2.69 19.49 4.79
CA LEU A 131 2.26 18.13 5.11
C LEU A 131 2.13 17.32 3.82
N GLN A 132 2.78 16.15 3.78
CA GLN A 132 2.71 15.22 2.67
C GLN A 132 2.02 13.93 3.11
N LEU A 133 1.14 13.41 2.26
CA LEU A 133 0.53 12.09 2.41
C LEU A 133 1.23 11.11 1.49
N MET A 134 1.72 10.02 2.07
CA MET A 134 2.42 8.97 1.35
C MET A 134 1.73 7.62 1.51
N GLU A 135 1.69 6.86 0.43
CA GLU A 135 1.33 5.44 0.45
C GLU A 135 2.60 4.60 0.34
N LEU A 136 2.76 3.67 1.28
CA LEU A 136 3.84 2.70 1.23
C LEU A 136 3.39 1.54 0.33
N ASN A 137 4.16 1.29 -0.72
CA ASN A 137 4.02 0.09 -1.54
C ASN A 137 5.22 -0.81 -1.25
N PRO A 138 5.12 -1.76 -0.31
CA PRO A 138 6.21 -2.69 -0.07
C PRO A 138 6.48 -3.49 -1.36
N PRO A 139 7.75 -3.80 -1.67
CA PRO A 139 8.06 -4.66 -2.80
C PRO A 139 7.36 -6.01 -2.61
N ASP A 140 6.83 -6.55 -3.70
CA ASP A 140 6.21 -7.87 -3.71
C ASP A 140 7.21 -8.90 -3.15
N PRO A 141 6.85 -9.67 -2.11
CA PRO A 141 7.72 -10.70 -1.54
C PRO A 141 8.22 -11.72 -2.59
N TRP A 142 7.39 -12.04 -3.59
CA TRP A 142 7.73 -12.97 -4.66
C TRP A 142 8.73 -12.39 -5.67
N LEU A 143 8.82 -11.05 -5.78
CA LEU A 143 9.84 -10.36 -6.57
C LEU A 143 11.12 -10.10 -5.76
N ALA A 144 11.00 -10.00 -4.43
CA ALA A 144 12.14 -9.74 -3.54
C ALA A 144 13.03 -10.97 -3.35
N ASP A 145 12.45 -12.17 -3.30
CA ASP A 145 13.17 -13.45 -3.26
C ASP A 145 12.48 -14.47 -4.19
N PRO A 146 12.70 -14.36 -5.51
CA PRO A 146 12.11 -15.27 -6.47
C PRO A 146 12.69 -16.67 -6.25
N LYS A 147 11.84 -17.58 -5.73
CA LYS A 147 12.19 -19.00 -5.62
C LYS A 147 12.35 -19.59 -7.01
N VAL A 148 13.29 -20.52 -7.14
CA VAL A 148 13.43 -21.33 -8.35
C VAL A 148 12.14 -22.13 -8.52
N GLN A 149 11.62 -22.18 -9.74
CA GLN A 149 10.47 -23.03 -10.05
C GLN A 149 10.87 -24.50 -9.84
N GLU A 150 10.11 -25.20 -9.02
CA GLU A 150 10.29 -26.64 -8.77
C GLU A 150 9.21 -27.44 -9.51
N ASP A 151 9.55 -28.65 -9.93
CA ASP A 151 8.60 -29.58 -10.51
C ASP A 151 7.70 -30.14 -9.40
N LEU A 152 6.39 -30.22 -9.67
CA LEU A 152 5.43 -30.82 -8.75
C LEU A 152 5.36 -32.33 -8.97
N GLU A 153 5.41 -33.09 -7.88
CA GLU A 153 5.16 -34.52 -7.91
C GLU A 153 3.67 -34.83 -8.10
N PRO A 154 3.31 -35.95 -8.75
CA PRO A 154 1.91 -36.36 -8.87
C PRO A 154 1.21 -36.46 -7.50
N GLY A 155 0.19 -35.64 -7.30
CA GLY A 155 -0.59 -35.58 -6.05
C GLY A 155 -0.09 -34.57 -5.00
N GLU A 156 0.99 -33.84 -5.27
CA GLU A 156 1.51 -32.81 -4.37
C GLU A 156 0.54 -31.63 -4.18
N VAL A 157 -0.25 -31.31 -5.21
CA VAL A 157 -1.26 -30.25 -5.16
C VAL A 157 -2.64 -30.80 -5.46
N THR A 158 -3.60 -30.50 -4.58
CA THR A 158 -5.03 -30.78 -4.81
C THR A 158 -5.78 -29.46 -4.97
N VAL A 159 -6.43 -29.27 -6.11
CA VAL A 159 -7.27 -28.09 -6.37
C VAL A 159 -8.72 -28.44 -6.09
N GLY A 160 -9.32 -27.77 -5.11
CA GLY A 160 -10.74 -27.87 -4.80
C GLY A 160 -11.52 -26.72 -5.43
N PHE A 161 -12.67 -27.02 -6.04
CA PHE A 161 -13.62 -26.01 -6.50
C PHE A 161 -14.77 -25.90 -5.51
N GLN A 162 -15.07 -24.68 -5.06
CA GLN A 162 -16.25 -24.41 -4.26
C GLN A 162 -17.35 -23.84 -5.16
N LEU A 163 -18.39 -24.65 -5.40
CA LEU A 163 -19.59 -24.22 -6.12
C LEU A 163 -20.52 -23.53 -5.13
N PHE A 164 -20.78 -22.24 -5.34
CA PHE A 164 -21.79 -21.51 -4.60
C PHE A 164 -23.14 -21.67 -5.32
N SER A 165 -24.05 -22.48 -4.76
CA SER A 165 -25.45 -22.50 -5.20
C SER A 165 -26.18 -21.28 -4.65
N SER A 166 -26.58 -20.39 -5.56
CA SER A 166 -27.57 -19.35 -5.27
C SER A 166 -28.97 -19.97 -5.35
N ASP A 167 -29.39 -20.63 -4.28
CA ASP A 167 -30.82 -20.94 -4.11
C ASP A 167 -31.52 -19.63 -3.73
N SER A 168 -32.05 -18.98 -4.76
CA SER A 168 -32.99 -17.87 -4.63
C SER A 168 -34.28 -18.40 -4.04
N GLN A 169 -34.70 -17.80 -2.92
CA GLN A 169 -36.03 -17.97 -2.33
C GLN A 169 -37.13 -17.54 -3.30
#